data_AF-A0A7V1Q0N0-F1
#
_entry.id   AF-A0A7V1Q0N0-F1
#
_cell.length_a   1.000
_cell.length_b   1.000
_cell.length_c   1.000
_cell.angle_alpha   90.00
_cell.angle_beta   90.00
_cell.angle_gamma   90.00
#
_symmetry.space_group_name_H-M   'P 1'
#
loop_
_entity.id
_entity.type
_entity.pdbx_description
1 polymer ?
#
loop_
_entity_poly.entity_id
_entity_poly.type
_entity_poly.pdbx_seq_one_letter_code
_entity_poly.pdbx_strand_id
1 'polypeptide(L)'
;MNQTLDRAEKKILGLNPLVLLNVVLLGVLGAVSIAPAQPGGRARGDYAMVGGEYLGGGGANAVYILDAANQELIAIKWDSTRNLLDGIGFRDLAQDAKERAGR
;
A
#
# COMPACT_ATOMS: atom_id res chain seq x y z
N MET A 1 39.69 29.76 29.60
CA MET A 1 38.61 29.41 28.64
C MET A 1 39.19 28.41 27.64
N ASN A 2 38.68 27.17 27.59
CA ASN A 2 38.72 26.22 26.44
C ASN A 2 38.75 24.72 26.79
N GLN A 3 38.63 24.31 28.06
CA GLN A 3 38.61 22.87 28.39
C GLN A 3 37.26 22.18 28.21
N THR A 4 36.20 22.89 27.82
CA THR A 4 34.85 22.33 27.68
C THR A 4 34.56 21.74 26.31
N LEU A 5 35.40 21.96 25.29
CA LEU A 5 35.15 21.50 23.92
C LEU A 5 35.78 20.13 23.56
N ASP A 6 36.82 19.67 24.28
CA ASP A 6 37.52 18.40 23.96
C ASP A 6 36.74 17.13 24.38
N ARG A 7 35.76 17.25 25.28
CA ARG A 7 34.95 16.09 25.74
C ARG A 7 33.91 15.63 24.72
N ALA A 8 33.49 16.49 23.81
CA ALA A 8 32.48 16.13 22.80
C ALA A 8 33.08 15.31 21.65
N GLU A 9 34.30 15.62 21.22
CA GLU A 9 34.96 14.91 20.11
C GLU A 9 35.41 13.49 20.50
N LYS A 10 35.90 13.27 21.73
CA LYS A 10 36.36 11.94 22.15
C LYS A 10 35.25 10.95 22.51
N LYS A 11 34.01 11.40 22.65
CA LYS A 11 32.89 10.49 23.00
C LYS A 11 32.46 9.63 21.81
N ILE A 12 32.76 10.05 20.59
CA ILE A 12 32.51 9.29 19.37
C ILE A 12 33.61 8.21 19.16
N LEU A 13 34.81 8.42 19.71
CA LEU A 13 35.96 7.51 19.59
C LEU A 13 35.90 6.25 20.49
N GLY A 14 34.94 6.18 21.43
CA GLY A 14 34.73 5.01 22.29
C GLY A 14 33.54 4.13 21.90
N LEU A 15 32.81 4.49 20.84
CA LEU A 15 31.67 3.72 20.38
C LEU A 15 32.15 2.52 19.56
N ASN A 16 31.73 1.31 19.94
CA ASN A 16 32.04 0.11 19.18
C ASN A 16 31.67 0.32 17.70
N PRO A 17 32.58 0.04 16.75
CA PRO A 17 32.35 0.31 15.33
C PRO A 17 31.09 -0.39 14.81
N LEU A 18 30.75 -1.55 15.38
CA LEU A 18 29.50 -2.25 15.10
C LEU A 18 28.26 -1.48 15.54
N VAL A 19 28.30 -0.79 16.68
CA VAL A 19 27.18 0.02 17.18
C VAL A 19 26.96 1.21 16.26
N LEU A 20 28.04 1.89 15.85
CA LEU A 20 27.96 2.99 14.90
C LEU A 20 27.38 2.53 13.56
N LEU A 21 27.87 1.40 13.04
CA LEU A 21 27.38 0.80 11.79
C LEU A 21 25.90 0.43 11.87
N ASN A 22 25.46 -0.17 12.97
CA ASN A 22 24.04 -0.53 13.16
C ASN A 22 23.14 0.70 13.23
N VAL A 23 23.58 1.77 13.89
CA VAL A 23 22.81 3.04 13.93
C VAL A 23 22.69 3.64 12.53
N VAL A 24 23.77 3.61 11.74
CA VAL A 24 23.74 4.06 10.34
C VAL A 24 22.81 3.18 9.51
N LEU A 25 22.89 1.86 9.63
CA LEU A 25 22.01 0.92 8.93
C LEU A 25 20.53 1.13 9.29
N LEU A 26 20.22 1.36 10.57
CA LEU A 26 18.87 1.67 11.02
C LEU A 26 18.38 3.02 10.47
N GLY A 27 19.25 4.02 10.39
CA GLY A 27 18.93 5.30 9.76
C GLY A 27 18.61 5.16 8.27
N VAL A 28 19.42 4.38 7.54
CA VAL A 28 19.17 4.07 6.12
C VAL A 28 17.88 3.28 5.95
N LEU A 29 17.64 2.27 6.79
CA LEU A 29 16.40 1.49 6.77
C LEU A 29 15.18 2.38 7.01
N GLY A 30 15.23 3.27 8.01
CA GLY A 30 14.19 4.26 8.29
C GLY A 30 13.93 5.18 7.09
N ALA A 31 14.98 5.69 6.45
CA ALA A 31 14.84 6.54 5.27
C ALA A 31 14.19 5.81 4.09
N VAL A 32 14.53 4.54 3.86
CA VAL A 32 13.97 3.72 2.78
C VAL A 32 12.53 3.30 3.08
N SER A 33 12.20 2.99 4.34
CA SER A 33 10.87 2.49 4.72
C SER A 33 9.78 3.58 4.73
N ILE A 34 10.16 4.85 4.81
CA ILE A 34 9.24 6.00 4.71
C ILE A 34 9.10 6.48 3.26
N ALA A 35 9.90 5.95 2.32
CA ALA A 35 9.80 6.32 0.92
C ALA A 35 8.40 5.96 0.38
N PRO A 36 7.70 6.89 -0.29
CA PRO A 36 6.44 6.59 -0.93
C PRO A 36 6.68 5.48 -1.95
N ALA A 37 5.78 4.50 -2.01
CA ALA A 37 5.80 3.47 -3.03
C ALA A 37 5.92 4.17 -4.40
N GLN A 38 7.05 3.97 -5.07
CA GLN A 38 7.27 4.50 -6.40
C GLN A 38 6.10 4.00 -7.25
N PRO A 39 5.37 4.88 -7.97
CA PRO A 39 4.34 4.41 -8.88
C PRO A 39 5.04 3.57 -9.94
N GLY A 40 5.09 2.25 -9.71
CA GLY A 40 5.60 1.31 -10.69
C GLY A 40 4.83 1.57 -11.97
N GLY A 41 5.53 1.68 -13.09
CA GLY A 41 4.89 1.80 -14.39
C GLY A 41 3.78 0.75 -14.46
N ARG A 42 2.53 1.22 -14.47
CA ARG A 42 1.34 0.37 -14.30
C ARG A 42 1.47 -0.80 -15.27
N ALA A 43 1.59 -2.02 -14.74
CA ALA A 43 1.51 -3.21 -15.55
C ALA A 43 0.09 -3.26 -16.12
N ARG A 44 -0.12 -2.69 -17.31
CA ARG A 44 -1.40 -2.79 -18.01
C ARG A 44 -1.67 -4.27 -18.24
N GLY A 45 -2.73 -4.82 -17.66
CA GLY A 45 -3.25 -6.12 -18.07
C GLY A 45 -3.58 -7.13 -16.99
N ASP A 46 -3.24 -6.89 -15.72
CA ASP A 46 -3.54 -7.87 -14.66
C ASP A 46 -4.95 -7.67 -14.12
N TYR A 47 -5.92 -8.24 -14.85
CA TYR A 47 -7.31 -8.29 -14.45
C TYR A 47 -7.70 -9.72 -14.04
N ALA A 48 -8.31 -9.86 -12.88
CA ALA A 48 -8.95 -11.10 -12.45
C ALA A 48 -10.47 -10.90 -12.39
N MET A 49 -11.23 -11.87 -12.90
CA MET A 49 -12.69 -11.83 -12.88
C MET A 49 -13.24 -13.04 -12.14
N VAL A 50 -14.19 -12.79 -11.24
CA VAL A 50 -14.86 -13.84 -10.47
C VAL A 50 -16.36 -13.59 -10.44
N GLY A 51 -17.14 -14.62 -10.74
CA GLY A 51 -18.60 -14.58 -10.58
C GLY A 51 -18.99 -14.82 -9.13
N GLY A 52 -20.04 -14.14 -8.66
CA GLY A 52 -20.60 -14.37 -7.34
C GLY A 52 -21.90 -13.62 -7.12
N GLU A 53 -22.44 -13.71 -5.91
CA GLU A 53 -23.62 -12.94 -5.51
C GLU A 53 -23.20 -11.63 -4.82
N TYR A 54 -24.09 -10.64 -4.81
CA TYR A 54 -23.88 -9.41 -4.05
C TYR A 54 -25.03 -9.10 -3.09
N LEU A 55 -24.68 -8.50 -1.95
CA LEU A 55 -25.65 -8.10 -0.92
C LEU A 55 -26.52 -6.94 -1.40
N GLY A 56 -27.79 -6.94 -1.02
CA GLY A 56 -28.77 -5.93 -1.43
C GLY A 56 -29.41 -6.19 -2.80
N GLY A 57 -28.97 -7.20 -3.54
CA GLY A 57 -29.57 -7.62 -4.83
C GLY A 57 -30.58 -8.77 -4.72
N GLY A 58 -30.92 -9.23 -3.51
CA GLY A 58 -31.84 -10.36 -3.33
C GLY A 58 -31.35 -11.70 -3.89
N GLY A 59 -30.04 -11.96 -3.84
CA GLY A 59 -29.43 -13.14 -4.49
C GLY A 59 -29.08 -12.93 -5.96
N ALA A 60 -29.04 -11.68 -6.43
CA ALA A 60 -28.61 -11.37 -7.78
C ALA A 60 -27.11 -11.63 -7.97
N ASN A 61 -26.76 -12.10 -9.16
CA ASN A 61 -25.39 -12.39 -9.57
C ASN A 61 -24.67 -11.12 -10.06
N ALA A 62 -23.37 -11.07 -9.80
CA ALA A 62 -22.44 -10.07 -10.29
C ALA A 62 -21.13 -10.71 -10.75
N VAL A 63 -20.43 -9.98 -11.61
CA VAL A 63 -19.03 -10.24 -11.94
C VAL A 63 -18.19 -9.20 -11.21
N TYR A 64 -17.25 -9.69 -10.41
CA TYR A 64 -16.26 -8.87 -9.73
C TYR A 64 -15.00 -8.83 -10.57
N ILE A 65 -14.54 -7.63 -10.91
CA ILE A 65 -13.34 -7.37 -11.71
C ILE A 65 -12.32 -6.70 -10.80
N LEU A 66 -11.22 -7.39 -10.55
CA LEU A 66 -10.07 -6.88 -9.82
C LEU A 66 -9.04 -6.39 -10.83
N ASP A 67 -8.73 -5.10 -10.80
CA ASP A 67 -7.55 -4.52 -11.44
C ASP A 67 -6.42 -4.51 -10.42
N ALA A 68 -5.51 -5.48 -10.55
CA ALA A 68 -4.40 -5.62 -9.61
C ALA A 68 -3.37 -4.49 -9.75
N ALA A 69 -3.28 -3.87 -10.93
CA ALA A 69 -2.32 -2.81 -11.21
C ALA A 69 -2.77 -1.47 -10.60
N ASN A 70 -4.07 -1.18 -10.62
CA ASN A 70 -4.63 0.03 -10.02
C ASN A 70 -5.15 -0.17 -8.59
N GLN A 71 -5.17 -1.42 -8.11
CA GLN A 71 -5.73 -1.78 -6.80
C GLN A 71 -7.21 -1.39 -6.71
N GLU A 72 -7.96 -1.64 -7.78
CA GLU A 72 -9.38 -1.30 -7.88
C GLU A 72 -10.22 -2.58 -8.00
N LEU A 73 -11.38 -2.57 -7.35
CA LEU A 73 -12.38 -3.63 -7.47
C LEU A 73 -13.68 -3.02 -7.98
N ILE A 74 -14.18 -3.57 -9.09
CA ILE A 74 -15.44 -3.16 -9.70
C ILE A 74 -16.40 -4.35 -9.66
N ALA A 75 -17.65 -4.11 -9.30
CA ALA A 75 -18.72 -5.09 -9.41
C ALA A 75 -19.68 -4.67 -10.52
N ILE A 76 -19.98 -5.58 -11.44
CA ILE A 76 -20.92 -5.35 -12.54
C ILE A 76 -22.02 -6.41 -12.55
N LYS A 77 -23.23 -6.03 -12.96
CA LYS A 77 -24.32 -6.97 -13.26
C LYS A 77 -24.78 -6.83 -14.70
N TRP A 78 -25.34 -7.90 -15.25
CA TRP A 78 -26.08 -7.83 -16.49
C TRP A 78 -27.52 -7.36 -16.22
N ASP A 79 -27.95 -6.33 -16.94
CA ASP A 79 -29.35 -5.92 -17.02
C ASP A 79 -29.98 -6.51 -18.29
N SER A 80 -30.81 -7.53 -18.13
CA SER A 80 -31.49 -8.21 -19.23
C SER A 80 -32.62 -7.39 -19.86
N THR A 81 -33.15 -6.38 -19.16
CA THR A 81 -34.19 -5.51 -19.70
C THR A 81 -33.59 -4.50 -20.67
N ARG A 82 -32.42 -3.95 -20.31
CA ARG A 82 -31.73 -2.94 -21.12
C ARG A 82 -30.61 -3.51 -21.99
N ASN A 83 -30.31 -4.81 -21.88
CA ASN A 83 -29.21 -5.50 -22.56
C ASN A 83 -27.86 -4.79 -22.39
N LEU A 84 -27.51 -4.46 -21.14
CA LEU A 84 -26.29 -3.74 -20.82
C LEU A 84 -25.65 -4.21 -19.52
N LEU A 85 -24.36 -3.93 -19.37
CA LEU A 85 -23.62 -4.13 -18.12
C LEU A 85 -23.76 -2.88 -17.24
N ASP A 86 -24.36 -3.04 -16.07
CA ASP A 86 -24.44 -1.99 -15.04
C ASP A 86 -23.30 -2.16 -14.04
N GLY A 87 -22.56 -1.08 -13.78
CA GLY A 87 -21.70 -1.00 -12.60
C GLY A 87 -22.54 -0.86 -11.33
N ILE A 88 -22.40 -1.80 -10.40
CA ILE A 88 -23.13 -1.82 -9.13
C ILE A 88 -22.24 -1.46 -7.92
N GLY A 89 -20.92 -1.41 -8.10
CA GLY A 89 -20.01 -1.02 -7.05
C GLY A 89 -18.60 -0.75 -7.54
N PHE A 90 -17.89 0.09 -6.80
CA PHE A 90 -16.49 0.42 -6.98
C PHE A 90 -15.80 0.48 -5.60
N ARG A 91 -14.53 0.09 -5.55
CA ARG A 91 -13.72 0.15 -4.34
C ARG A 91 -12.24 0.33 -4.67
N ASP A 92 -11.61 1.29 -3.99
CA ASP A 92 -10.17 1.48 -3.97
C ASP A 92 -9.59 0.62 -2.83
N LEU A 93 -8.83 -0.41 -3.20
CA LEU A 93 -8.25 -1.36 -2.26
C LEU A 93 -7.07 -0.76 -1.48
N ALA A 94 -6.39 0.23 -2.03
CA ALA A 94 -5.30 0.94 -1.38
C ALA A 94 -5.83 1.79 -0.23
N GLN A 95 -6.96 2.47 -0.45
CA GLN A 95 -7.68 3.19 0.60
C GLN A 95 -8.20 2.23 1.67
N ASP A 96 -8.88 1.15 1.26
CA ASP A 96 -9.40 0.12 2.17
C ASP A 96 -8.30 -0.48 3.07
N ALA A 97 -7.09 -0.66 2.55
CA ALA A 97 -5.95 -1.17 3.32
C ALA A 97 -5.50 -0.19 4.42
N LYS A 98 -5.49 1.11 4.13
CA LYS A 98 -5.12 2.15 5.12
C LYS A 98 -6.17 2.28 6.23
N GLU A 99 -7.45 2.22 5.87
CA GLU A 99 -8.55 2.28 6.84
C GLU A 99 -8.59 1.06 7.77
N ARG A 100 -8.12 -0.10 7.31
CA ARG A 100 -7.96 -1.29 8.16
C ARG A 100 -6.72 -1.23 9.05
N ALA A 101 -5.62 -0.64 8.59
CA ALA A 101 -4.37 -0.54 9.37
C ALA A 101 -4.44 0.48 10.53
N GLY A 102 -5.39 1.42 10.49
CA GLY A 102 -5.61 2.41 11.56
C GLY A 102 -6.52 1.96 12.70
N ARG A 103 -6.95 0.69 12.73
CA ARG A 103 -7.75 0.09 13.82
C ARG A 103 -7.00 -1.04 14.51
#